data_AF-A0A0N1K840-F1
#
_entry.id   AF-A0A0N1K840-F1
#
_cell.length_a   1.000
_cell.length_b   1.000
_cell.length_c   1.000
_cell.angle_alpha   90.00
_cell.angle_beta   90.00
_cell.angle_gamma   90.00
#
_symmetry.space_group_name_H-M   'P 1'
#
loop_
_entity.id
_entity.type
_entity.pdbx_description
1 polymer ?
#
loop_
_entity_poly.entity_id
_entity_poly.type
_entity_poly.pdbx_seq_one_letter_code
_entity_poly.pdbx_strand_id
1 'polypeptide(L)'
;MLRLVPVAGLPVVSERAIPRLVATDPESGTLVMEGKVGFASLRELVQSSPDIPVSVLVAMASVVAGIHRTPVPDTHGRDASGLRSFGFPFASFAVLTPEQLVGGPGMDYPAYVAAMQAVDTEVDMLRRSWQPSSLVHFDLRDDNILVRENADDRPEVALVDWEMAGYGDPLLDVGTVVGQLLVQWLQTVRDTPEQLASAAAWTTVRRNAGLFITAYEHVAPLSEEQHIAVFRYAGLFALMHAAGRLEQIGSLGRIGHLCLFVGRQLLKNPQGIAELFLPSKGRSSRA
;
A
#
# COMPACT_ATOMS: atom_id res chain seq x y z
N MET A 1 -5.10 -1.29 -20.67
CA MET A 1 -4.60 -0.57 -19.47
C MET A 1 -3.54 0.47 -19.80
N LEU A 2 -2.34 0.10 -20.28
CA LEU A 2 -1.25 1.08 -20.47
C LEU A 2 -1.38 2.06 -21.64
N ARG A 3 -2.34 1.87 -22.56
CA ARG A 3 -2.61 2.83 -23.66
C ARG A 3 -3.15 4.19 -23.19
N LEU A 4 -3.38 4.36 -21.88
CA LEU A 4 -4.20 5.45 -21.32
C LEU A 4 -3.51 6.35 -20.34
N VAL A 5 -2.53 5.79 -19.66
CA VAL A 5 -1.66 6.52 -18.79
C VAL A 5 -1.15 7.80 -19.48
N PRO A 6 -0.70 7.77 -20.75
CA PRO A 6 -0.20 8.98 -21.39
C PRO A 6 -1.28 10.00 -21.80
N VAL A 7 -2.58 9.68 -21.69
CA VAL A 7 -3.68 10.46 -22.31
C VAL A 7 -4.54 11.20 -21.27
N ALA A 8 -4.33 10.93 -19.98
CA ALA A 8 -5.20 11.42 -18.92
C ALA A 8 -4.79 12.80 -18.33
N GLY A 9 -3.79 13.46 -18.93
CA GLY A 9 -3.29 14.75 -18.42
C GLY A 9 -2.41 14.61 -17.17
N LEU A 10 -1.66 13.51 -17.07
CA LEU A 10 -0.74 13.28 -15.96
C LEU A 10 0.27 14.42 -15.83
N PRO A 11 0.64 14.80 -14.60
CA PRO A 11 1.85 15.60 -14.38
C PRO A 11 3.06 14.91 -15.02
N VAL A 12 3.95 15.68 -15.65
CA VAL A 12 5.13 15.15 -16.38
C VAL A 12 5.94 14.14 -15.57
N VAL A 13 6.07 14.37 -14.26
CA VAL A 13 6.78 13.46 -13.35
C VAL A 13 6.07 12.12 -13.24
N SER A 14 4.75 12.11 -13.09
CA SER A 14 3.93 10.88 -13.04
C SER A 14 3.88 10.15 -14.38
N GLU A 15 3.82 10.89 -15.49
CA GLU A 15 3.83 10.29 -16.83
C GLU A 15 5.14 9.54 -17.11
N ARG A 16 6.29 10.14 -16.76
CA ARG A 16 7.61 9.51 -16.93
C ARG A 16 7.81 8.29 -16.04
N ALA A 17 7.12 8.25 -14.90
CA ALA A 17 7.16 7.12 -13.99
C ALA A 17 6.52 5.87 -14.57
N ILE A 18 5.78 5.96 -15.67
CA ILE A 18 5.09 4.79 -16.22
C ILE A 18 5.83 4.32 -17.48
N PRO A 19 6.20 3.02 -17.56
CA PRO A 19 6.86 2.48 -18.74
C PRO A 19 6.05 2.75 -20.01
N ARG A 20 6.71 3.29 -21.04
CA ARG A 20 6.05 3.49 -22.33
C ARG A 20 5.71 2.14 -22.95
N LEU A 21 4.48 2.02 -23.43
CA LEU A 21 4.08 0.90 -24.27
C LEU A 21 4.71 1.04 -25.65
N VAL A 22 5.53 0.06 -26.04
CA VAL A 22 6.25 0.05 -27.32
C VAL A 22 5.46 -0.67 -28.40
N ALA A 23 4.93 -1.86 -28.08
CA ALA A 23 4.14 -2.66 -29.02
C ALA A 23 3.15 -3.57 -28.28
N THR A 24 2.15 -4.06 -29.01
CA THR A 24 1.18 -5.05 -28.53
C THR A 24 0.95 -6.09 -29.60
N ASP A 25 0.91 -7.36 -29.24
CA ASP A 25 0.44 -8.45 -30.09
C ASP A 25 -0.87 -9.03 -29.51
N PRO A 26 -2.03 -8.71 -30.11
CA PRO A 26 -3.31 -9.20 -29.63
C PRO A 26 -3.51 -10.72 -29.77
N GLU A 27 -2.82 -11.39 -30.71
CA GLU A 27 -3.01 -12.83 -30.92
C GLU A 27 -2.37 -13.64 -29.80
N SER A 28 -1.16 -13.25 -29.37
CA SER A 28 -0.48 -13.87 -28.23
C SER A 28 -0.80 -13.25 -26.88
N GLY A 29 -1.47 -12.09 -26.85
CA GLY A 29 -1.67 -11.31 -25.63
C GLY A 29 -0.39 -10.65 -25.09
N THR A 30 0.63 -10.49 -25.94
CA THR A 30 1.94 -9.97 -25.53
C THR A 30 1.97 -8.44 -25.53
N LEU A 31 2.57 -7.86 -24.48
CA LEU A 31 2.87 -6.44 -24.37
C LEU A 31 4.38 -6.22 -24.35
N VAL A 32 4.88 -5.31 -25.19
CA VAL A 32 6.29 -4.88 -25.19
C VAL A 32 6.35 -3.48 -24.60
N MET A 33 7.10 -3.31 -23.52
CA MET A 33 7.20 -2.07 -22.76
C MET A 33 8.64 -1.59 -22.65
N GLU A 34 8.82 -0.32 -22.35
CA GLU A 34 10.12 0.26 -22.00
C GLU A 34 10.73 -0.45 -20.80
N GLY A 35 11.94 -1.00 -20.97
CA GLY A 35 12.73 -1.51 -19.86
C GLY A 35 13.30 -0.37 -19.02
N LYS A 36 13.07 -0.40 -17.70
CA LYS A 36 13.60 0.58 -16.74
C LYS A 36 15.02 0.20 -16.29
N VAL A 37 15.98 0.30 -17.22
CA VAL A 37 17.39 -0.06 -16.99
C VAL A 37 18.03 0.86 -15.93
N GLY A 38 18.75 0.25 -14.98
CA GLY A 38 19.44 0.95 -13.90
C GLY A 38 18.54 1.37 -12.73
N PHE A 39 17.28 0.93 -12.72
CA PHE A 39 16.43 1.03 -11.54
C PHE A 39 16.56 -0.23 -10.69
N ALA A 40 16.45 -0.07 -9.37
CA ALA A 40 16.29 -1.16 -8.40
C ALA A 40 14.86 -1.12 -7.84
N SER A 41 14.31 -2.25 -7.40
CA SER A 41 12.99 -2.22 -6.73
C SER A 41 13.11 -1.59 -5.35
N LEU A 42 12.00 -1.05 -4.84
CA LEU A 42 11.94 -0.55 -3.47
C LEU A 42 12.25 -1.70 -2.50
N ARG A 43 11.82 -2.93 -2.83
CA ARG A 43 12.14 -4.13 -2.05
C ARG A 43 13.65 -4.34 -1.91
N GLU A 44 14.41 -4.20 -2.99
CA GLU A 44 15.87 -4.29 -2.96
C GLU A 44 16.48 -3.16 -2.12
N LEU A 45 15.97 -1.94 -2.26
CA LEU A 45 16.45 -0.78 -1.51
C LEU A 45 16.24 -0.97 0.00
N VAL A 46 15.05 -1.39 0.44
CA VAL A 46 14.74 -1.58 1.86
C VAL A 46 15.43 -2.80 2.47
N GLN A 47 15.77 -3.81 1.67
CA GLN A 47 16.60 -4.93 2.12
C GLN A 47 18.01 -4.48 2.49
N SER A 48 18.54 -3.45 1.81
CA SER A 48 19.86 -2.90 2.10
C SER A 48 19.87 -1.97 3.31
N SER A 49 18.80 -1.20 3.53
CA SER A 49 18.64 -0.28 4.66
C SER A 49 17.17 0.00 4.94
N PRO A 50 16.71 -0.06 6.21
CA PRO A 50 15.34 0.32 6.55
C PRO A 50 15.10 1.83 6.45
N ASP A 51 16.16 2.65 6.48
CA ASP A 51 16.08 4.09 6.36
C ASP A 51 16.07 4.50 4.88
N ILE A 52 14.86 4.75 4.35
CA ILE A 52 14.68 5.21 2.97
C ILE A 52 15.07 6.69 2.88
N PRO A 53 15.87 7.10 1.87
CA PRO A 53 16.21 8.51 1.66
C PRO A 53 14.96 9.41 1.55
N VAL A 54 15.02 10.62 2.12
CA VAL A 54 13.89 11.56 2.08
C VAL A 54 13.48 11.87 0.64
N SER A 55 14.46 12.09 -0.23
CA SER A 55 14.25 12.38 -1.65
C SER A 55 13.46 11.26 -2.35
N VAL A 56 13.74 9.99 -2.02
CA VAL A 56 13.03 8.83 -2.58
C VAL A 56 11.58 8.80 -2.11
N LEU A 57 11.33 8.98 -0.80
CA LEU A 57 9.97 9.03 -0.25
C LEU A 57 9.13 10.16 -0.88
N VAL A 58 9.74 11.35 -1.04
CA VAL A 58 9.09 12.51 -1.66
C VAL A 58 8.81 12.27 -3.14
N ALA A 59 9.76 11.69 -3.89
CA ALA A 59 9.57 11.38 -5.30
C ALA A 59 8.46 10.34 -5.51
N MET A 60 8.45 9.28 -4.70
CA MET A 60 7.40 8.27 -4.72
C MET A 60 6.03 8.88 -4.43
N ALA A 61 5.91 9.64 -3.34
CA ALA A 61 4.67 10.30 -2.97
C ALA A 61 4.17 11.25 -4.06
N SER A 62 5.08 12.02 -4.68
CA SER A 62 4.74 12.95 -5.76
C SER A 62 4.23 12.25 -7.01
N VAL A 63 4.86 11.13 -7.40
CA VAL A 63 4.43 10.31 -8.54
C VAL A 63 3.03 9.74 -8.29
N VAL A 64 2.83 9.09 -7.15
CA VAL A 64 1.56 8.45 -6.76
C VAL A 64 0.44 9.48 -6.65
N ALA A 65 0.68 10.61 -5.95
CA ALA A 65 -0.29 11.69 -5.85
C ALA A 65 -0.65 12.31 -7.21
N GLY A 66 0.34 12.48 -8.09
CA GLY A 66 0.10 12.99 -9.44
C GLY A 66 -0.73 12.03 -10.29
N ILE A 67 -0.57 10.71 -10.12
CA ILE A 67 -1.45 9.70 -10.74
C ILE A 67 -2.86 9.81 -10.17
N HIS A 68 -3.01 9.88 -8.85
CA HIS A 68 -4.33 9.92 -8.22
C HIS A 68 -5.11 11.20 -8.52
N ARG A 69 -4.44 12.31 -8.84
CA ARG A 69 -5.06 13.57 -9.25
C ARG A 69 -5.51 13.63 -10.70
N THR A 70 -5.21 12.59 -11.46
CA THR A 70 -5.65 12.47 -12.84
C THR A 70 -7.18 12.46 -12.91
N PRO A 71 -7.80 13.32 -13.72
CA PRO A 71 -9.26 13.31 -13.89
C PRO A 71 -9.75 11.93 -14.36
N VAL A 72 -10.74 11.39 -13.66
CA VAL A 72 -11.42 10.16 -14.07
C VAL A 72 -12.56 10.52 -15.02
N PRO A 73 -12.65 9.90 -16.22
CA PRO A 73 -13.80 10.04 -17.08
C PRO A 73 -15.06 9.57 -16.35
N ASP A 74 -16.16 10.34 -16.41
CA ASP A 74 -17.47 9.95 -15.87
C ASP A 74 -18.00 8.74 -16.64
N THR A 75 -17.57 7.55 -16.22
CA THR A 75 -17.85 6.29 -16.91
C THR A 75 -18.33 5.29 -15.88
N HIS A 76 -19.65 5.12 -15.85
CA HIS A 76 -20.32 4.09 -15.07
C HIS A 76 -20.01 2.71 -15.67
N GLY A 77 -18.82 2.18 -15.39
CA GLY A 77 -18.41 0.82 -15.78
C GLY A 77 -17.09 0.78 -16.51
N ARG A 78 -17.08 1.08 -17.82
CA ARG A 78 -15.86 1.13 -18.65
C ARG A 78 -15.79 2.41 -19.45
N ASP A 79 -14.61 2.97 -19.51
CA ASP A 79 -14.32 4.04 -20.46
C ASP A 79 -13.98 3.49 -21.86
N ALA A 80 -13.74 4.38 -22.82
CA ALA A 80 -13.42 4.06 -24.21
C ALA A 80 -12.13 3.23 -24.39
N SER A 81 -11.44 2.95 -23.30
CA SER A 81 -10.11 2.37 -23.28
C SER A 81 -10.03 1.05 -22.52
N GLY A 82 -11.17 0.65 -21.93
CA GLY A 82 -11.35 -0.61 -21.25
C GLY A 82 -10.97 -0.60 -19.78
N LEU A 83 -10.54 0.54 -19.21
CA LEU A 83 -10.38 0.67 -17.75
C LEU A 83 -11.75 0.58 -17.10
N ARG A 84 -11.80 -0.14 -15.99
CA ARG A 84 -13.02 -0.39 -15.25
C ARG A 84 -13.02 0.40 -13.95
N SER A 85 -14.19 0.84 -13.54
CA SER A 85 -14.42 1.21 -12.15
C SER A 85 -14.62 -0.05 -11.32
N PHE A 86 -13.78 -0.23 -10.31
CA PHE A 86 -13.84 -1.37 -9.39
C PHE A 86 -14.64 -1.00 -8.15
N GLY A 87 -15.47 -1.93 -7.68
CA GLY A 87 -15.99 -1.89 -6.32
C GLY A 87 -14.90 -2.21 -5.30
N PHE A 88 -15.23 -2.13 -4.02
CA PHE A 88 -14.31 -2.49 -2.94
C PHE A 88 -13.73 -3.91 -3.16
N PRO A 89 -12.41 -4.07 -3.30
CA PRO A 89 -11.82 -5.27 -3.89
C PRO A 89 -11.61 -6.43 -2.91
N PHE A 90 -12.07 -6.30 -1.66
CA PHE A 90 -11.88 -7.34 -0.64
C PHE A 90 -13.21 -8.02 -0.27
N ALA A 91 -13.17 -9.35 -0.17
CA ALA A 91 -14.29 -10.16 0.28
C ALA A 91 -14.63 -9.88 1.75
N SER A 92 -15.90 -10.08 2.13
CA SER A 92 -16.30 -10.13 3.55
C SER A 92 -16.04 -11.53 4.08
N PHE A 93 -15.59 -11.59 5.33
CA PHE A 93 -15.38 -12.83 6.08
C PHE A 93 -16.45 -13.04 7.16
N ALA A 94 -17.50 -12.21 7.19
CA ALA A 94 -18.58 -12.26 8.18
C ALA A 94 -19.26 -13.63 8.25
N VAL A 95 -19.46 -14.27 7.09
CA VAL A 95 -20.12 -15.57 6.97
C VAL A 95 -19.25 -16.50 6.14
N LEU A 96 -18.78 -17.58 6.76
CA LEU A 96 -18.03 -18.65 6.09
C LEU A 96 -18.71 -19.99 6.35
N THR A 97 -18.69 -20.86 5.33
CA THR A 97 -19.10 -22.26 5.51
C THR A 97 -18.02 -23.04 6.26
N PRO A 98 -18.36 -24.17 6.91
CA PRO A 98 -17.35 -25.05 7.50
C PRO A 98 -16.27 -25.50 6.50
N GLU A 99 -16.65 -25.73 5.23
CA GLU A 99 -15.72 -26.06 4.15
C GLU A 99 -14.76 -24.90 3.87
N GLN A 100 -15.24 -23.67 3.79
CA GLN A 100 -14.39 -22.49 3.58
C GLN A 100 -13.45 -22.22 4.76
N LEU A 101 -13.86 -22.57 5.99
CA LEU A 101 -13.04 -22.42 7.19
C LEU A 101 -11.90 -23.44 7.24
N VAL A 102 -12.16 -24.69 6.85
CA VAL A 102 -11.17 -25.79 6.93
C VAL A 102 -10.32 -25.88 5.65
N GLY A 103 -10.87 -25.51 4.50
CA GLY A 103 -10.24 -25.65 3.19
C GLY A 103 -9.29 -24.51 2.80
N GLY A 104 -9.05 -23.54 3.69
CA GLY A 104 -8.13 -22.43 3.38
C GLY A 104 -6.64 -22.79 3.47
N PRO A 105 -5.76 -21.91 2.98
CA PRO A 105 -4.34 -22.21 2.82
C PRO A 105 -3.57 -22.21 4.14
N GLY A 106 -2.76 -23.25 4.36
CA GLY A 106 -1.79 -23.28 5.45
C GLY A 106 -2.37 -23.58 6.83
N MET A 107 -1.48 -23.93 7.77
CA MET A 107 -1.85 -24.45 9.09
C MET A 107 -2.47 -23.40 10.02
N ASP A 108 -2.16 -22.11 9.81
CA ASP A 108 -2.66 -21.01 10.65
C ASP A 108 -3.85 -20.27 10.01
N TYR A 109 -4.48 -20.82 8.97
CA TYR A 109 -5.63 -20.21 8.32
C TYR A 109 -6.79 -19.87 9.27
N PRO A 110 -7.17 -20.73 10.23
CA PRO A 110 -8.22 -20.39 11.19
C PRO A 110 -7.90 -19.12 12.00
N ALA A 111 -6.62 -18.86 12.30
CA ALA A 111 -6.21 -17.65 12.99
C ALA A 111 -6.35 -16.39 12.12
N TYR A 112 -6.04 -16.49 10.82
CA TYR A 112 -6.29 -15.43 9.85
C TYR A 112 -7.78 -15.14 9.68
N VAL A 113 -8.61 -16.18 9.52
CA VAL A 113 -10.07 -16.04 9.43
C VAL A 113 -10.64 -15.36 10.67
N ALA A 114 -10.25 -15.82 11.86
CA ALA A 114 -10.68 -15.20 13.12
C ALA A 114 -10.25 -13.73 13.22
N ALA A 115 -9.06 -13.39 12.70
CA ALA A 115 -8.61 -12.01 12.65
C ALA A 115 -9.45 -11.14 11.71
N MET A 116 -9.79 -11.63 10.51
CA MET A 116 -10.65 -10.94 9.55
C MET A 116 -12.08 -10.75 10.08
N GLN A 117 -12.67 -11.79 10.68
CA GLN A 117 -13.99 -11.70 11.31
C GLN A 117 -14.02 -10.69 12.47
N ALA A 118 -12.93 -10.62 13.25
CA ALA A 118 -12.84 -9.69 14.36
C ALA A 118 -12.80 -8.22 13.92
N VAL A 119 -12.56 -7.92 12.64
CA VAL A 119 -12.51 -6.56 12.08
C VAL A 119 -13.51 -6.34 10.95
N ASP A 120 -14.49 -7.23 10.79
CA ASP A 120 -15.44 -7.17 9.66
C ASP A 120 -16.19 -5.84 9.64
N THR A 121 -16.63 -5.32 10.80
CA THR A 121 -17.23 -3.98 10.94
C THR A 121 -16.33 -2.88 10.38
N GLU A 122 -15.03 -2.92 10.68
CA GLU A 122 -14.07 -1.92 10.24
C GLU A 122 -13.77 -2.00 8.74
N VAL A 123 -13.74 -3.21 8.19
CA VAL A 123 -13.63 -3.43 6.73
C VAL A 123 -14.91 -2.99 6.03
N ASP A 124 -16.08 -3.20 6.63
CA ASP A 124 -17.37 -2.73 6.14
C ASP A 124 -17.45 -1.21 6.08
N MET A 125 -16.83 -0.50 7.03
CA MET A 125 -16.72 0.96 6.97
C MET A 125 -15.94 1.40 5.72
N LEU A 126 -14.78 0.79 5.45
CA LEU A 126 -14.00 1.06 4.23
C LEU A 126 -14.80 0.74 2.96
N ARG A 127 -15.53 -0.38 2.96
CA ARG A 127 -16.40 -0.79 1.85
C ARG A 127 -17.50 0.22 1.56
N ARG A 128 -18.12 0.79 2.61
CA ARG A 128 -19.19 1.79 2.47
C ARG A 128 -18.67 3.17 2.08
N SER A 129 -17.44 3.51 2.47
CA SER A 129 -16.78 4.76 2.09
C SER A 129 -16.01 4.66 0.77
N TRP A 130 -15.99 3.48 0.11
CA TRP A 130 -15.24 3.25 -1.11
C TRP A 130 -15.68 4.22 -2.21
N GLN A 131 -14.73 5.02 -2.70
CA GLN A 131 -15.01 6.05 -3.70
C GLN A 131 -14.08 5.90 -4.91
N PRO A 132 -14.51 5.19 -5.98
CA PRO A 132 -13.76 5.09 -7.22
C PRO A 132 -13.66 6.46 -7.91
N SER A 133 -12.57 7.18 -7.64
CA SER A 133 -12.41 8.60 -7.99
C SER A 133 -11.08 8.92 -8.67
N SER A 134 -10.18 7.93 -8.74
CA SER A 134 -8.83 8.08 -9.28
C SER A 134 -8.43 6.88 -10.11
N LEU A 135 -7.45 7.06 -11.00
CA LEU A 135 -6.66 5.92 -11.50
C LEU A 135 -5.84 5.35 -10.33
N VAL A 136 -6.00 4.06 -10.07
CA VAL A 136 -5.38 3.32 -8.98
C VAL A 136 -4.64 2.13 -9.58
N HIS A 137 -3.45 1.83 -9.07
CA HIS A 137 -2.62 0.72 -9.50
C HIS A 137 -3.18 -0.63 -9.03
N PHE A 138 -3.79 -0.66 -7.83
CA PHE A 138 -4.33 -1.84 -7.14
C PHE A 138 -3.31 -2.89 -6.70
N ASP A 139 -2.07 -2.78 -7.14
CA ASP A 139 -0.97 -3.68 -6.78
C ASP A 139 0.35 -2.94 -6.57
N LEU A 140 0.28 -1.78 -5.90
CA LEU A 140 1.42 -0.89 -5.67
C LEU A 140 2.38 -1.42 -4.58
N ARG A 141 2.84 -2.66 -4.74
CA ARG A 141 3.81 -3.33 -3.84
C ARG A 141 5.23 -2.86 -4.11
N ASP A 142 6.14 -3.18 -3.20
CA ASP A 142 7.55 -2.74 -3.24
C ASP A 142 8.33 -3.27 -4.44
N ASP A 143 7.95 -4.44 -4.97
CA ASP A 143 8.49 -4.98 -6.23
C ASP A 143 8.02 -4.19 -7.47
N ASN A 144 6.88 -3.51 -7.38
CA ASN A 144 6.28 -2.72 -8.46
C ASN A 144 6.66 -1.23 -8.40
N ILE A 145 7.40 -0.81 -7.38
CA ILE A 145 7.95 0.53 -7.24
C ILE A 145 9.45 0.45 -7.49
N LEU A 146 9.89 0.98 -8.62
CA LEU A 146 11.30 1.02 -9.00
C LEU A 146 11.87 2.41 -8.72
N VAL A 147 13.10 2.45 -8.22
CA VAL A 147 13.84 3.67 -7.88
C VAL A 147 15.20 3.65 -8.55
N ARG A 148 15.57 4.78 -9.15
CA ARG A 148 16.94 5.04 -9.58
C ARG A 148 17.43 6.31 -8.88
N GLU A 149 18.42 6.15 -8.02
CA GLU A 149 19.11 7.28 -7.43
C GLU A 149 20.01 7.93 -8.48
N ASN A 150 19.97 9.27 -8.54
CA ASN A 150 20.73 10.08 -9.48
C ASN A 150 21.67 11.00 -8.71
N ALA A 151 22.77 11.41 -9.34
CA ALA A 151 23.79 12.26 -8.72
C ALA A 151 23.28 13.64 -8.26
N ASP A 152 22.15 14.11 -8.79
CA ASP A 152 21.57 15.42 -8.48
C ASP A 152 20.54 15.38 -7.32
N ASP A 153 20.55 14.33 -6.47
CA ASP A 153 19.60 14.12 -5.37
C ASP A 153 18.11 14.12 -5.80
N ARG A 154 17.85 13.87 -7.09
CA ARG A 154 16.53 13.76 -7.68
C ARG A 154 16.30 12.33 -8.14
N PRO A 155 15.87 11.42 -7.24
CA PRO A 155 15.62 10.05 -7.61
C PRO A 155 14.48 9.98 -8.62
N GLU A 156 14.65 9.12 -9.61
CA GLU A 156 13.59 8.76 -10.53
C GLU A 156 12.81 7.59 -9.98
N VAL A 157 11.49 7.67 -10.09
CA VAL A 157 10.59 6.58 -9.70
C VAL A 157 9.91 6.07 -10.95
N ALA A 158 9.82 4.75 -11.07
CA ALA A 158 9.00 4.09 -12.07
C ALA A 158 8.05 3.09 -11.41
N LEU A 159 6.78 3.09 -11.83
CA LEU A 159 5.78 2.14 -11.38
C LEU A 159 5.54 1.12 -12.49
N VAL A 160 5.65 -0.16 -12.18
CA VAL A 160 5.54 -1.26 -13.14
C VAL A 160 4.41 -2.22 -12.78
N ASP A 161 4.06 -3.11 -13.70
CA ASP A 161 3.01 -4.12 -13.48
C ASP A 161 1.59 -3.55 -13.31
N TRP A 162 1.17 -2.77 -14.30
CA TRP A 162 -0.13 -2.07 -14.34
C TRP A 162 -1.32 -2.98 -14.69
N GLU A 163 -1.22 -4.30 -14.55
CA GLU A 163 -2.25 -5.24 -15.01
C GLU A 163 -3.53 -5.24 -14.16
N MET A 164 -3.44 -4.78 -12.92
CA MET A 164 -4.57 -4.63 -12.00
C MET A 164 -5.18 -3.22 -12.02
N ALA A 165 -4.58 -2.29 -12.77
CA ALA A 165 -4.94 -0.88 -12.69
C ALA A 165 -6.36 -0.59 -13.16
N GLY A 166 -7.03 0.36 -12.51
CA GLY A 166 -8.41 0.75 -12.83
C GLY A 166 -8.83 2.01 -12.11
N TYR A 167 -10.12 2.34 -12.20
CA TYR A 167 -10.70 3.41 -11.40
C TYR A 167 -11.08 2.88 -10.02
N GLY A 168 -10.57 3.52 -8.97
CA GLY A 168 -10.65 3.05 -7.59
C GLY A 168 -10.51 4.17 -6.58
N ASP A 169 -10.60 3.82 -5.31
CA ASP A 169 -10.29 4.73 -4.21
C ASP A 169 -8.76 4.89 -4.10
N PRO A 170 -8.20 6.11 -4.29
CA PRO A 170 -6.76 6.33 -4.23
C PRO A 170 -6.15 5.97 -2.87
N LEU A 171 -6.94 5.96 -1.81
CA LEU A 171 -6.47 5.62 -0.47
C LEU A 171 -6.04 4.15 -0.35
N LEU A 172 -6.48 3.27 -1.26
CA LEU A 172 -6.02 1.89 -1.32
C LEU A 172 -4.53 1.80 -1.64
N ASP A 173 -4.06 2.52 -2.67
CA ASP A 173 -2.65 2.57 -3.04
C ASP A 173 -1.82 3.27 -1.96
N VAL A 174 -2.30 4.39 -1.40
CA VAL A 174 -1.63 5.10 -0.30
C VAL A 174 -1.49 4.20 0.93
N GLY A 175 -2.56 3.52 1.32
CA GLY A 175 -2.55 2.56 2.43
C GLY A 175 -1.68 1.34 2.14
N THR A 176 -1.58 0.90 0.90
CA THR A 176 -0.66 -0.17 0.46
C THR A 176 0.80 0.25 0.65
N VAL A 177 1.17 1.48 0.31
CA VAL A 177 2.52 2.02 0.56
C VAL A 177 2.81 2.16 2.05
N VAL A 178 1.87 2.70 2.83
CA VAL A 178 2.06 2.82 4.29
C VAL A 178 2.14 1.44 4.95
N GLY A 179 1.29 0.50 4.53
CA GLY A 179 1.23 -0.87 5.03
C GLY A 179 2.49 -1.67 4.73
N GLN A 180 3.06 -1.56 3.52
CA GLN A 180 4.30 -2.28 3.19
C GLN A 180 5.51 -1.72 3.95
N LEU A 181 5.61 -0.40 4.16
CA LEU A 181 6.65 0.20 5.00
C LEU A 181 6.57 -0.32 6.44
N LEU A 182 5.36 -0.50 6.95
CA LEU A 182 5.11 -1.09 8.26
C LEU A 182 5.49 -2.57 8.32
N VAL A 183 5.12 -3.36 7.31
CA VAL A 183 5.47 -4.78 7.23
C VAL A 183 6.98 -4.98 7.11
N GLN A 184 7.65 -4.19 6.28
CA GLN A 184 9.11 -4.19 6.15
C GLN A 184 9.77 -3.90 7.50
N TRP A 185 9.28 -2.88 8.21
CA TRP A 185 9.73 -2.62 9.58
C TRP A 185 9.51 -3.83 10.51
N LEU A 186 8.32 -4.43 10.53
CA LEU A 186 8.04 -5.62 11.35
C LEU A 186 9.00 -6.78 11.07
N GLN A 187 9.50 -6.92 9.83
CA GLN A 187 10.50 -7.91 9.46
C GLN A 187 11.89 -7.60 10.03
N THR A 188 12.23 -6.32 10.21
CA THR A 188 13.49 -5.89 10.84
C THR A 188 13.49 -6.05 12.36
N VAL A 189 12.32 -6.04 13.01
CA VAL A 189 12.23 -6.22 14.45
C VAL A 189 12.62 -7.65 14.82
N ARG A 190 13.88 -7.80 15.24
CA ARG A 190 14.40 -8.98 15.94
C ARG A 190 14.45 -8.65 17.43
N ASP A 191 14.36 -9.69 18.25
CA ASP A 191 14.72 -9.67 19.67
C ASP A 191 13.77 -8.95 20.65
N THR A 192 12.91 -9.74 21.29
CA THR A 192 12.19 -9.48 22.56
C THR A 192 11.01 -8.47 22.54
N PRO A 193 9.90 -8.76 23.25
CA PRO A 193 8.76 -7.85 23.41
C PRO A 193 9.14 -6.42 23.85
N GLU A 194 10.22 -6.29 24.62
CA GLU A 194 10.74 -5.02 25.13
C GLU A 194 11.26 -4.10 24.02
N GLN A 195 11.88 -4.65 22.96
CA GLN A 195 12.32 -3.86 21.82
C GLN A 195 11.13 -3.39 20.97
N LEU A 196 10.13 -4.26 20.76
CA LEU A 196 8.86 -3.91 20.09
C LEU A 196 8.10 -2.80 20.81
N ALA A 197 8.17 -2.78 22.15
CA ALA A 197 7.54 -1.75 22.98
C ALA A 197 8.33 -0.43 23.03
N SER A 198 9.58 -0.40 22.57
CA SER A 198 10.40 0.80 22.60
C SER A 198 9.98 1.80 21.52
N ALA A 199 9.85 3.08 21.87
CA ALA A 199 9.57 4.14 20.90
C ALA A 199 10.64 4.24 19.81
N ALA A 200 11.89 3.89 20.15
CA ALA A 200 13.02 3.88 19.23
C ALA A 200 12.80 2.89 18.07
N ALA A 201 12.21 1.72 18.35
CA ALA A 201 11.91 0.73 17.32
C ALA A 201 10.98 1.30 16.24
N TRP A 202 10.01 2.13 16.61
CA TRP A 202 9.05 2.69 15.65
C TRP A 202 9.59 3.89 14.86
N THR A 203 10.74 4.47 15.22
CA THR A 203 11.25 5.73 14.63
C THR A 203 11.36 5.69 13.10
N THR A 204 11.89 4.60 12.54
CA THR A 204 12.09 4.49 11.10
C THR A 204 10.76 4.38 10.34
N VAL A 205 9.84 3.51 10.79
CA VAL A 205 8.52 3.39 10.15
C VAL A 205 7.70 4.69 10.29
N ARG A 206 7.77 5.34 11.47
CA ARG A 206 7.17 6.67 11.73
C ARG A 206 7.63 7.69 10.70
N ARG A 207 8.95 7.79 10.54
CA ARG A 207 9.58 8.71 9.62
C ARG A 207 9.16 8.41 8.18
N ASN A 208 9.29 7.17 7.74
CA ASN A 208 9.05 6.81 6.35
C ASN A 208 7.58 7.00 5.95
N ALA A 209 6.65 6.48 6.77
CA ALA A 209 5.21 6.63 6.53
C ALA A 209 4.77 8.10 6.64
N GLY A 210 5.22 8.81 7.67
CA GLY A 210 4.88 10.22 7.88
C GLY A 210 5.38 11.11 6.74
N LEU A 211 6.64 10.96 6.32
CA LEU A 211 7.19 11.72 5.20
C LEU A 211 6.47 11.41 3.88
N PHE A 212 6.15 10.15 3.61
CA PHE A 212 5.39 9.77 2.41
C PHE A 212 4.00 10.42 2.41
N ILE A 213 3.25 10.30 3.50
CA ILE A 213 1.90 10.87 3.64
C ILE A 213 1.94 12.40 3.49
N THR A 214 2.84 13.08 4.22
CA THR A 214 3.00 14.54 4.12
C THR A 214 3.37 15.01 2.72
N ALA A 215 4.27 14.30 2.03
CA ALA A 215 4.64 14.63 0.66
C ALA A 215 3.49 14.38 -0.33
N TYR A 216 2.70 13.32 -0.12
CA TYR A 216 1.52 13.00 -0.92
C TYR A 216 0.47 14.12 -0.79
N GLU A 217 0.18 14.56 0.44
CA GLU A 217 -0.79 15.62 0.76
C GLU A 217 -0.44 16.97 0.15
N HIS A 218 0.85 17.25 -0.05
CA HIS A 218 1.28 18.48 -0.71
C HIS A 218 0.77 18.57 -2.16
N VAL A 219 0.56 17.42 -2.80
CA VAL A 219 0.05 17.32 -4.17
C VAL A 219 -1.45 17.03 -4.16
N ALA A 220 -1.90 16.08 -3.34
CA ALA A 220 -3.29 15.59 -3.24
C ALA A 220 -3.80 15.68 -1.79
N PRO A 221 -4.44 16.80 -1.39
CA PRO A 221 -4.87 17.01 0.00
C PRO A 221 -5.83 15.94 0.49
N LEU A 222 -5.65 15.53 1.75
CA LEU A 222 -6.50 14.56 2.43
C LEU A 222 -7.34 15.25 3.51
N SER A 223 -8.61 14.86 3.65
CA SER A 223 -9.43 15.23 4.82
C SER A 223 -9.02 14.42 6.05
N GLU A 224 -9.40 14.86 7.25
CA GLU A 224 -9.13 14.11 8.50
C GLU A 224 -9.64 12.66 8.45
N GLU A 225 -10.82 12.45 7.85
CA GLU A 225 -11.40 11.12 7.64
C GLU A 225 -10.54 10.27 6.70
N GLN A 226 -10.02 10.87 5.62
CA GLN A 226 -9.17 10.17 4.66
C GLN A 226 -7.80 9.82 5.27
N HIS A 227 -7.21 10.71 6.09
CA HIS A 227 -6.02 10.38 6.88
C HIS A 227 -6.23 9.14 7.74
N ILE A 228 -7.35 9.08 8.46
CA ILE A 228 -7.72 7.92 9.28
C ILE A 228 -7.88 6.67 8.41
N ALA A 229 -8.53 6.81 7.23
CA ALA A 229 -8.72 5.72 6.29
C ALA A 229 -7.41 5.18 5.72
N VAL A 230 -6.38 6.01 5.48
CA VAL A 230 -5.05 5.53 5.05
C VAL A 230 -4.48 4.51 6.04
N PHE A 231 -4.57 4.78 7.35
CA PHE A 231 -4.11 3.83 8.37
C PHE A 231 -4.96 2.56 8.42
N ARG A 232 -6.27 2.66 8.18
CA ARG A 232 -7.16 1.49 8.06
C ARG A 232 -6.79 0.63 6.85
N TYR A 233 -6.53 1.23 5.68
CA TYR A 233 -6.04 0.52 4.50
C TYR A 233 -4.66 -0.10 4.72
N ALA A 234 -3.75 0.57 5.44
CA ALA A 234 -2.48 -0.02 5.87
C ALA A 234 -2.68 -1.23 6.79
N GLY A 235 -3.69 -1.18 7.67
CA GLY A 235 -4.08 -2.31 8.50
C GLY A 235 -4.62 -3.48 7.68
N LEU A 236 -5.46 -3.20 6.69
CA LEU A 236 -5.97 -4.20 5.76
C LEU A 236 -4.84 -4.82 4.93
N PHE A 237 -3.89 -4.01 4.44
CA PHE A 237 -2.69 -4.50 3.76
C PHE A 237 -1.89 -5.48 4.64
N ALA A 238 -1.70 -5.18 5.93
CA ALA A 238 -0.99 -6.09 6.84
C ALA A 238 -1.74 -7.45 6.96
N LEU A 239 -3.07 -7.45 7.02
CA LEU A 239 -3.86 -8.68 7.01
C LEU A 239 -3.71 -9.45 5.69
N MET A 240 -3.70 -8.77 4.55
CA MET A 240 -3.47 -9.39 3.24
C MET A 240 -2.06 -9.95 3.09
N HIS A 241 -1.06 -9.28 3.65
CA HIS A 241 0.29 -9.82 3.71
C HIS A 241 0.33 -11.13 4.51
N ALA A 242 -0.40 -11.22 5.62
CA ALA A 242 -0.52 -12.46 6.38
C ALA A 242 -1.21 -13.59 5.57
N ALA A 243 -2.23 -13.27 4.78
CA ALA A 243 -2.86 -14.21 3.85
C ALA A 243 -1.88 -14.72 2.77
N GLY A 244 -1.14 -13.81 2.13
CA GLY A 244 -0.15 -14.19 1.12
C GLY A 244 0.95 -15.10 1.69
N ARG A 245 1.33 -14.91 2.97
CA ARG A 245 2.26 -15.82 3.66
C ARG A 245 1.67 -17.22 3.84
N LEU A 246 0.40 -17.33 4.17
CA LEU A 246 -0.29 -18.62 4.28
C LEU A 246 -0.33 -19.35 2.94
N GLU A 247 -0.60 -18.63 1.85
CA GLU A 247 -0.61 -19.20 0.49
C GLU A 247 0.78 -19.66 0.04
N GLN A 248 1.81 -18.86 0.31
CA GLN A 248 3.17 -19.11 -0.19
C GLN A 248 3.98 -20.08 0.69
N ILE A 249 3.86 -19.98 2.01
CA ILE A 249 4.71 -20.67 3.00
C ILE A 249 3.92 -21.76 3.74
N GLY A 250 2.59 -21.68 3.77
CA GLY A 250 1.74 -22.59 4.53
C GLY A 250 1.68 -22.31 6.04
N SER A 251 2.31 -21.23 6.52
CA SER A 251 2.24 -20.79 7.92
C SER A 251 2.42 -19.27 8.02
N LEU A 252 1.79 -18.66 9.01
CA LEU A 252 1.98 -17.25 9.33
C LEU A 252 3.41 -16.98 9.80
N GLY A 253 3.95 -17.88 10.63
CA GLY A 253 5.16 -17.63 11.43
C GLY A 253 5.05 -16.35 12.27
N ARG A 254 6.17 -15.91 12.86
CA ARG A 254 6.20 -14.71 13.72
C ARG A 254 5.68 -13.45 13.00
N ILE A 255 6.15 -13.21 11.78
CA ILE A 255 5.80 -12.01 11.01
C ILE A 255 4.30 -12.00 10.66
N GLY A 256 3.74 -13.12 10.21
CA GLY A 256 2.31 -13.21 9.93
C GLY A 256 1.45 -12.94 11.16
N HIS A 257 1.83 -13.47 12.33
CA HIS A 257 1.10 -13.17 13.58
C HIS A 257 1.21 -11.70 14.01
N LEU A 258 2.38 -11.06 13.83
CA LEU A 258 2.52 -9.62 14.07
C LEU A 258 1.66 -8.81 13.10
N CYS A 259 1.61 -9.19 11.82
CA CYS A 259 0.73 -8.57 10.84
C CYS A 259 -0.76 -8.71 11.23
N LEU A 260 -1.21 -9.87 11.71
CA LEU A 260 -2.57 -10.04 12.24
C LEU A 260 -2.83 -9.13 13.44
N PHE A 261 -1.86 -9.00 14.35
CA PHE A 261 -2.01 -8.16 15.53
C PHE A 261 -2.12 -6.68 15.14
N VAL A 262 -1.12 -6.16 14.43
CA VAL A 262 -1.04 -4.74 14.07
C VAL A 262 -2.14 -4.35 13.09
N GLY A 263 -2.45 -5.20 12.10
CA GLY A 263 -3.51 -4.95 11.13
C GLY A 263 -4.87 -4.75 11.80
N ARG A 264 -5.20 -5.59 12.79
CA ARG A 264 -6.43 -5.42 13.58
C ARG A 264 -6.45 -4.14 14.40
N GLN A 265 -5.31 -3.76 14.99
CA GLN A 265 -5.22 -2.52 15.76
C GLN A 265 -5.38 -1.29 14.87
N LEU A 266 -4.78 -1.29 13.68
CA LEU A 266 -4.91 -0.20 12.71
C LEU A 266 -6.35 -0.05 12.20
N LEU A 267 -7.05 -1.16 12.00
CA LEU A 267 -8.46 -1.13 11.63
C LEU A 267 -9.34 -0.64 12.79
N LYS A 268 -9.17 -1.15 14.02
CA LYS A 268 -10.03 -0.81 15.16
C LYS A 268 -9.75 0.55 15.76
N ASN A 269 -8.48 0.91 15.87
CA ASN A 269 -8.01 2.12 16.51
C ASN A 269 -6.86 2.75 15.71
N PRO A 270 -7.15 3.26 14.50
CA PRO A 270 -6.13 3.88 13.63
C PRO A 270 -5.41 5.06 14.31
N GLN A 271 -6.11 5.80 15.18
CA GLN A 271 -5.58 6.94 15.91
C GLN A 271 -4.59 6.51 17.01
N GLY A 272 -4.88 5.43 17.73
CA GLY A 272 -3.99 4.93 18.78
C GLY A 272 -2.62 4.47 18.27
N ILE A 273 -2.56 3.94 17.04
CA ILE A 273 -1.27 3.65 16.40
C ILE A 273 -0.66 4.93 15.80
N ALA A 274 -1.44 5.88 15.27
CA ALA A 274 -0.95 7.23 14.94
C ALA A 274 -0.25 7.92 16.13
N GLU A 275 -0.74 7.73 17.36
CA GLU A 275 -0.08 8.21 18.58
C GLU A 275 1.19 7.42 18.92
N LEU A 276 1.19 6.10 18.65
CA LEU A 276 2.42 5.30 18.54
C LEU A 276 3.24 5.64 17.29
N PHE A 277 2.89 6.67 16.53
CA PHE A 277 3.73 7.27 15.49
C PHE A 277 4.20 8.70 15.83
N LEU A 278 3.70 9.31 16.92
CA LEU A 278 4.09 10.65 17.39
C LEU A 278 5.14 10.57 18.51
N PRO A 279 6.12 11.50 18.57
CA PRO A 279 7.05 11.54 19.70
C PRO A 279 6.28 11.63 21.01
N SER A 280 6.67 10.84 22.01
CA SER A 280 6.01 10.86 23.33
C SER A 280 5.98 12.30 23.84
N LYS A 281 4.80 12.86 24.08
CA LYS A 281 4.68 14.06 24.91
C LYS A 281 5.30 13.70 26.24
N GLY A 282 6.49 14.23 26.52
CA GLY A 282 7.19 13.98 27.77
C GLY A 282 6.20 14.17 28.91
N ARG A 283 6.09 13.16 29.79
CA ARG A 283 5.37 13.34 31.06
C ARG A 283 6.00 14.56 31.71
N SER A 284 5.30 15.69 31.68
CA SER A 284 5.63 16.84 32.50
C SER A 284 5.64 16.32 33.92
N SER A 285 6.84 16.23 34.49
CA SER A 285 7.04 16.01 35.91
C SER A 285 6.34 17.15 36.62
N ARG A 286 5.15 16.89 37.15
CA ARG A 286 4.57 17.74 38.19
C ARG A 286 5.49 17.60 39.40
N ALA A 287 6.36 18.60 39.57
CA ALA A 287 6.88 18.99 40.87
C ALA A 287 5.77 19.69 41.67
#